data_AF-A0A2A2IE46-F1
#
_entry.id   AF-A0A2A2IE46-F1
#
_cell.length_a   1.000
_cell.length_b   1.000
_cell.length_c   1.000
_cell.angle_alpha   90.00
_cell.angle_beta   90.00
_cell.angle_gamma   90.00
#
_symmetry.space_group_name_H-M   'P 1'
#
loop_
_entity.id
_entity.type
_entity.pdbx_description
1 polymer ?
#
loop_
_entity_poly.entity_id
_entity_poly.type
_entity_poly.pdbx_seq_one_letter_code
_entity_poly.pdbx_strand_id
1 'polypeptide(L)'
;MDETFQKLMQEKKRFLLPALIFLFIFYFMLPLSLIFFPEAMNQTSFVSGVTWGWLYAFMQIPMTWTMAWIYHIKSKRFDRIVEEIKREELL
;
A
#
# COMPACT_ATOMS: atom_id res chain seq x y z
N MET A 1 19.45 22.32 -7.91
CA MET A 1 18.42 21.36 -7.44
C MET A 1 18.94 20.00 -7.85
N ASP A 2 19.63 19.34 -6.93
CA ASP A 2 20.61 18.29 -7.25
C ASP A 2 19.96 17.07 -7.90
N GLU A 3 20.57 16.57 -8.98
CA GLU A 3 20.08 15.39 -9.71
C GLU A 3 19.86 14.17 -8.80
N THR A 4 20.68 14.07 -7.75
CA THR A 4 20.59 13.04 -6.71
C THR A 4 19.28 13.14 -5.93
N PHE A 5 18.80 14.34 -5.63
CA PHE A 5 17.53 14.58 -4.95
C PHE A 5 16.34 14.23 -5.84
N GLN A 6 16.41 14.57 -7.14
CA GLN A 6 15.40 14.20 -8.13
C GLN A 6 15.29 12.68 -8.28
N LYS A 7 16.41 11.95 -8.36
CA LYS A 7 16.43 10.47 -8.37
C LYS A 7 15.80 9.89 -7.10
N LEU A 8 16.10 10.47 -5.93
CA LEU A 8 15.53 10.04 -4.65
C LEU A 8 14.00 10.16 -4.64
N MET A 9 13.48 11.28 -5.16
CA MET A 9 12.05 11.56 -5.28
C MET A 9 11.35 10.63 -6.29
N GLN A 10 12.00 10.33 -7.42
CA GLN A 10 11.48 9.38 -8.40
C GLN A 10 11.40 7.96 -7.84
N GLU A 11 12.41 7.51 -7.09
CA GLU A 11 12.39 6.19 -6.43
C GLU A 11 11.30 6.08 -5.37
N LYS A 12 11.08 7.14 -4.57
CA LYS A 12 9.94 7.20 -3.63
C LYS A 12 8.60 7.08 -4.35
N LYS A 13 8.41 7.86 -5.42
CA LYS A 13 7.18 7.82 -6.23
C LYS A 13 6.97 6.46 -6.90
N ARG A 14 8.03 5.85 -7.46
CA ARG A 14 7.95 4.56 -8.14
C ARG A 14 7.52 3.41 -7.22
N PHE A 15 7.78 3.54 -5.92
CA PHE A 15 7.29 2.59 -4.92
C PHE A 15 5.88 2.95 -4.43
N LEU A 16 5.62 4.22 -4.12
CA LEU A 16 4.35 4.67 -3.56
C LEU A 16 3.19 4.63 -4.56
N LEU A 17 3.42 5.01 -5.82
CA LEU A 17 2.37 5.01 -6.85
C LEU A 17 1.72 3.63 -7.04
N PRO A 18 2.47 2.54 -7.30
CA PRO A 18 1.84 1.24 -7.48
C PRO A 18 1.17 0.75 -6.21
N ALA A 19 1.69 1.09 -5.02
CA ALA A 19 1.05 0.77 -3.75
C ALA A 19 -0.30 1.49 -3.59
N LEU A 20 -0.35 2.78 -3.90
CA LEU A 20 -1.59 3.56 -3.89
C LEU A 20 -2.59 3.05 -4.92
N ILE A 21 -2.15 2.75 -6.14
CA ILE A 21 -3.01 2.20 -7.19
C ILE A 21 -3.59 0.86 -6.74
N PHE A 22 -2.76 -0.05 -6.21
CA PHE A 22 -3.23 -1.32 -5.69
C PHE A 22 -4.23 -1.12 -4.54
N LEU A 23 -3.95 -0.21 -3.60
CA LEU A 23 -4.85 0.09 -2.49
C LEU A 23 -6.17 0.68 -2.97
N PHE A 24 -6.16 1.57 -3.97
CA PHE A 24 -7.37 2.10 -4.60
C PHE A 24 -8.18 1.01 -5.28
N ILE A 25 -7.54 0.17 -6.10
CA ILE A 25 -8.21 -0.94 -6.78
C ILE A 25 -8.82 -1.89 -5.74
N PHE A 26 -8.05 -2.30 -4.73
CA PHE A 26 -8.52 -3.21 -3.70
C PHE A 26 -9.63 -2.61 -2.83
N TYR A 27 -9.55 -1.31 -2.53
CA TYR A 27 -10.59 -0.60 -1.81
C TYR A 27 -11.89 -0.54 -2.61
N PHE A 28 -11.83 -0.15 -3.89
CA PHE A 28 -13.01 -0.05 -4.76
C PHE A 28 -13.54 -1.40 -5.23
N MET A 29 -12.72 -2.44 -5.21
CA MET A 29 -13.14 -3.79 -5.57
C MET A 29 -14.20 -4.34 -4.60
N LEU A 30 -14.18 -3.93 -3.31
CA LEU A 30 -15.24 -4.29 -2.34
C LEU A 30 -16.63 -3.71 -2.71
N PRO A 31 -16.82 -2.39 -2.86
CA PRO A 31 -18.12 -1.84 -3.26
C PRO A 31 -18.52 -2.31 -4.67
N LEU A 32 -17.56 -2.46 -5.60
CA LEU A 32 -17.86 -3.02 -6.92
C LEU A 32 -18.36 -4.46 -6.82
N SER A 33 -17.71 -5.33 -6.04
CA SER A 33 -18.17 -6.71 -5.88
C SER A 33 -19.52 -6.79 -5.18
N LEU A 34 -19.82 -5.87 -4.24
CA LEU A 34 -21.14 -5.76 -3.61
C LEU A 34 -22.23 -5.35 -4.60
N ILE A 35 -21.93 -4.44 -5.54
CA ILE A 35 -22.89 -3.96 -6.55
C ILE A 35 -23.13 -5.04 -7.62
N PHE A 36 -22.07 -5.65 -8.14
CA PHE A 36 -22.17 -6.60 -9.26
C PHE A 36 -22.50 -8.04 -8.81
N PHE A 37 -22.08 -8.43 -7.60
CA PHE A 37 -22.25 -9.79 -7.07
C PHE A 37 -22.81 -9.78 -5.64
N PRO A 38 -23.98 -9.14 -5.40
CA PRO A 38 -24.56 -9.01 -4.07
C PRO A 38 -24.88 -10.37 -3.43
N GLU A 39 -25.31 -11.36 -4.23
CA GLU A 39 -25.64 -12.70 -3.72
C GLU A 39 -24.40 -13.47 -3.26
N ALA A 40 -23.28 -13.39 -3.98
CA ALA A 40 -22.02 -14.01 -3.56
C ALA A 40 -21.43 -13.31 -2.33
N MET A 41 -21.58 -11.98 -2.24
CA MET A 41 -21.06 -11.21 -1.11
C MET A 41 -21.91 -11.31 0.15
N ASN A 42 -23.23 -11.46 0.04
CA ASN A 42 -24.16 -11.65 1.16
C ASN A 42 -24.33 -13.11 1.58
N GLN A 43 -23.85 -14.06 0.76
CA GLN A 43 -23.78 -15.45 1.19
C GLN A 43 -22.97 -15.58 2.47
N THR A 44 -23.49 -16.37 3.40
CA THR A 44 -22.83 -16.69 4.65
C THR A 44 -21.56 -17.44 4.32
N SER A 45 -20.43 -16.93 4.81
CA SER A 45 -19.12 -17.56 4.67
C SER A 45 -18.98 -18.70 5.69
N PHE A 46 -17.76 -19.17 5.90
CA PHE A 46 -17.41 -20.32 6.75
C PHE A 46 -17.89 -20.21 8.21
N VAL A 47 -18.25 -19.01 8.67
CA VAL A 47 -18.78 -18.73 10.02
C VAL A 47 -20.21 -18.24 9.92
N SER A 48 -21.12 -18.86 10.67
CA SER A 48 -22.52 -18.43 10.80
C SER A 48 -22.60 -16.94 11.15
N GLY A 49 -23.22 -16.14 10.29
CA GLY A 49 -23.41 -14.70 10.47
C GLY A 49 -22.33 -13.79 9.85
N VAL A 50 -21.22 -14.33 9.34
CA VAL A 50 -20.18 -13.55 8.63
C VAL A 50 -20.34 -13.75 7.13
N THR A 51 -20.51 -12.67 6.38
CA THR A 51 -20.64 -12.75 4.92
C THR A 51 -19.27 -12.68 4.24
N TRP A 52 -19.18 -13.06 2.96
CA TRP A 52 -17.94 -12.91 2.19
C TRP A 52 -17.46 -11.45 2.10
N GLY A 53 -18.37 -10.48 2.14
CA GLY A 53 -18.02 -9.06 2.22
C GLY A 53 -17.27 -8.71 3.51
N TRP A 54 -17.67 -9.28 4.65
CA TRP A 54 -16.96 -9.09 5.92
C TRP A 54 -15.56 -9.70 5.91
N LEU A 55 -15.38 -10.86 5.28
CA LEU A 55 -14.06 -11.47 5.12
C LEU A 55 -13.13 -10.56 4.32
N TYR A 56 -13.61 -10.01 3.20
CA TYR A 56 -12.83 -9.09 2.38
C TYR A 56 -12.47 -7.80 3.15
N ALA A 57 -13.43 -7.21 3.87
CA ALA A 57 -13.17 -6.04 4.71
C ALA A 57 -12.10 -6.34 5.77
N PHE A 58 -12.13 -7.52 6.39
CA PHE A 58 -11.12 -7.92 7.35
C PHE A 58 -9.73 -8.10 6.71
N MET A 59 -9.66 -8.56 5.47
CA MET A 59 -8.40 -8.67 4.71
C MET A 59 -7.76 -7.31 4.39
N GLN A 60 -8.52 -6.21 4.39
CA GLN A 60 -7.96 -4.86 4.15
C GLN A 60 -6.98 -4.43 5.26
N ILE A 61 -7.17 -4.90 6.50
CA ILE A 61 -6.30 -4.57 7.63
C ILE A 61 -4.86 -5.12 7.44
N PRO A 62 -4.64 -6.45 7.33
CA PRO A 62 -3.31 -7.01 7.13
C PRO A 62 -2.69 -6.56 5.81
N MET A 63 -3.50 -6.33 4.76
CA MET A 63 -3.03 -5.76 3.49
C MET A 63 -2.39 -4.38 3.71
N THR A 64 -3.09 -3.47 4.38
CA THR A 64 -2.61 -2.11 4.65
C THR A 64 -1.37 -2.11 5.54
N TRP A 65 -1.37 -2.96 6.59
CA TRP A 65 -0.21 -3.10 7.48
C TRP A 65 1.02 -3.65 6.75
N THR A 66 0.84 -4.61 5.84
CA THR A 66 1.93 -5.15 5.03
C THR A 66 2.54 -4.04 4.16
N MET A 67 1.71 -3.21 3.52
CA MET A 67 2.20 -2.06 2.76
C MET A 67 2.93 -1.04 3.63
N ALA A 68 2.39 -0.71 4.80
CA ALA A 68 3.02 0.21 5.74
C ALA A 68 4.37 -0.32 6.24
N TRP A 69 4.47 -1.63 6.49
CA TRP A 69 5.70 -2.31 6.87
C TRP A 69 6.76 -2.27 5.77
N ILE A 70 6.37 -2.62 4.54
CA ILE A 70 7.29 -2.55 3.38
C ILE A 70 7.77 -1.10 3.17
N TYR A 71 6.86 -0.12 3.31
CA TYR A 71 7.23 1.29 3.26
C TYR A 71 8.25 1.66 4.36
N HIS A 72 8.01 1.25 5.61
CA HIS A 72 8.89 1.55 6.73
C HIS A 72 10.31 0.99 6.53
N ILE A 73 10.43 -0.24 6.01
CA ILE A 73 11.73 -0.83 5.63
C ILE A 73 12.42 0.01 4.55
N LYS A 74 11.66 0.43 3.52
CA LYS A 74 12.22 1.19 2.41
C LYS A 74 12.63 2.61 2.83
N SER A 75 11.90 3.25 3.75
CA SER A 75 12.20 4.58 4.27
C SER A 75 13.60 4.64 4.89
N LYS A 76 13.97 3.62 5.68
CA LYS A 76 15.32 3.53 6.27
C LYS A 76 16.44 3.52 5.23
N ARG A 77 16.18 2.96 4.03
CA ARG A 77 17.14 2.97 2.93
C ARG A 77 17.30 4.38 2.34
N PHE A 78 16.22 5.15 2.27
CA PHE A 78 16.27 6.53 1.79
C PHE A 78 16.98 7.45 2.78
N ASP A 79 16.76 7.27 4.09
CA ASP A 79 17.43 8.07 5.11
C ASP A 79 18.97 7.89 5.05
N ARG A 80 19.42 6.65 4.80
CA ARG A 80 20.86 6.35 4.64
C ARG A 80 21.50 7.05 3.44
N ILE A 81 20.78 7.11 2.31
CA ILE A 81 21.26 7.79 1.10
C ILE A 81 21.34 9.32 1.33
N VAL A 82 20.38 9.88 2.06
CA VAL A 82 20.40 11.31 2.42
C VAL A 82 21.57 11.63 3.36
N GLU A 83 21.89 10.73 4.29
CA GLU A 83 23.07 10.88 5.15
C GLU A 83 24.40 10.79 4.36
N GLU A 84 24.50 9.96 3.33
CA GLU A 84 25.67 9.90 2.44
C GLU A 84 25.84 11.21 1.66
N ILE A 85 24.76 11.73 1.05
CA ILE A 85 24.80 12.99 0.30
C ILE A 85 25.23 14.16 1.19
N LYS A 86 24.65 14.27 2.40
CA LYS A 86 25.04 15.31 3.36
C LYS A 86 26.52 15.25 3.76
N ARG A 87 27.10 14.05 3.76
CA ARG A 87 28.50 13.83 4.16
C ARG A 87 29.47 14.20 3.04
N GLU A 88 29.11 13.95 1.78
CA GLU A 88 29.87 14.39 0.60
C GLU A 88 29.81 15.90 0.40
N GLU A 89 28.69 16.55 0.72
CA GLU A 89 28.53 18.01 0.60
C GLU A 89 29.30 18.80 1.69
N LEU A 90 29.69 18.13 2.77
CA LEU A 90 30.46 18.70 3.89
C LEU A 90 31.98 18.45 3.79
N LEU A 91 32.45 17.73 2.76
CA LEU A 91 33.86 17.48 2.45
C LEU A 91 34.30 18.33 1.25
#